data_AF-A0A2D6P8F6-F1
#
_entry.id   AF-A0A2D6P8F6-F1
#
_cell.length_a   1.000
_cell.length_b   1.000
_cell.length_c   1.000
_cell.angle_alpha   90.00
_cell.angle_beta   90.00
_cell.angle_gamma   90.00
#
_symmetry.space_group_name_H-M   'P 1'
#
loop_
_entity.id
_entity.type
_entity.pdbx_description
1 polymer ?
#
loop_
_entity_poly.entity_id
_entity_poly.type
_entity_poly.pdbx_seq_one_letter_code
_entity_poly.pdbx_strand_id
1 'polypeptide(L)'
;MAIQHTATIVSLEVLNSGDQDVVSNVTVRFASFDSDEFDRTLMEEFRVFNLQTDGRTSSSDGWIAYTDLTEQTILDWLGSEYTVMKTRISEVCTQRINDLLTPPAPATISKERPWTQE
;
A
#
# COMPACT_ATOMS: atom_id res chain seq x y z
N MET A 1 19.07 8.97 2.66
CA MET A 1 18.36 7.70 2.45
C MET A 1 17.41 7.46 3.60
N ALA A 2 16.15 7.80 3.37
CA ALA A 2 15.06 7.52 4.28
C ALA A 2 13.87 7.11 3.41
N ILE A 3 13.58 5.81 3.45
CA ILE A 3 12.43 5.23 2.75
C ILE A 3 11.18 5.60 3.55
N GLN A 4 10.23 6.22 2.86
CA GLN A 4 8.95 6.62 3.39
C GLN A 4 7.87 5.69 2.86
N HIS A 5 6.88 5.42 3.71
CA HIS A 5 5.70 4.64 3.37
C HIS A 5 4.44 5.45 3.70
N THR A 6 3.57 5.62 2.72
CA THR A 6 2.28 6.28 2.88
C THR A 6 1.16 5.33 2.47
N ALA A 7 0.05 5.38 3.19
CA ALA A 7 -1.18 4.69 2.83
C ALA A 7 -2.30 5.73 2.80
N THR A 8 -3.08 5.73 1.72
CA THR A 8 -4.14 6.71 1.51
C THR A 8 -5.36 6.02 0.94
N ILE A 9 -6.53 6.28 1.53
CA ILE A 9 -7.80 5.83 0.96
C ILE A 9 -8.06 6.63 -0.31
N VAL A 10 -8.19 5.94 -1.45
CA VAL A 10 -8.36 6.60 -2.76
C VAL A 10 -9.77 6.45 -3.33
N SER A 11 -10.50 5.42 -2.92
CA SER A 11 -11.91 5.26 -3.32
C SER A 11 -12.67 4.38 -2.34
N LEU A 12 -13.99 4.59 -2.32
CA LEU A 12 -14.97 3.77 -1.63
C LEU A 12 -15.98 3.27 -2.66
N GLU A 13 -16.22 1.97 -2.67
CA GLU A 13 -17.37 1.41 -3.38
C GLU A 13 -18.53 1.32 -2.42
N VAL A 14 -19.70 1.72 -2.90
CA VAL A 14 -20.92 1.81 -2.11
C VAL A 14 -21.97 0.94 -2.78
N LEU A 15 -22.51 -0.01 -2.02
CA LEU A 15 -23.70 -0.74 -2.40
C LEU A 15 -24.89 0.22 -2.32
N ASN A 16 -25.33 0.67 -3.48
CA ASN A 16 -26.50 1.52 -3.62
C ASN A 16 -27.77 0.66 -3.52
N SER A 17 -28.31 0.55 -2.30
CA SER A 17 -29.56 -0.18 -2.04
C SER A 17 -30.81 0.72 -2.11
N GLY A 18 -30.67 1.95 -2.64
CA GLY A 18 -31.73 2.94 -2.72
C GLY A 18 -31.72 3.91 -1.54
N ASP A 19 -32.25 3.49 -0.39
CA ASP A 19 -32.34 4.36 0.81
C ASP A 19 -31.08 4.32 1.68
N GLN A 20 -30.15 3.40 1.39
CA GLN A 20 -29.01 3.10 2.26
C GLN A 20 -27.76 2.84 1.42
N ASP A 21 -26.93 3.86 1.30
CA ASP A 21 -25.60 3.78 0.72
C ASP A 21 -24.65 3.12 1.73
N VAL A 22 -24.25 1.89 1.45
CA VAL A 22 -23.42 1.06 2.34
C VAL A 22 -22.04 0.89 1.71
N VAL A 23 -20.97 1.38 2.35
CA VAL A 23 -19.60 1.12 1.86
C VAL A 23 -19.34 -0.39 1.89
N SER A 24 -19.10 -0.98 0.73
CA SER A 24 -18.80 -2.39 0.57
C SER A 24 -17.31 -2.64 0.37
N ASN A 25 -16.61 -1.72 -0.27
CA ASN A 25 -15.19 -1.87 -0.59
C ASN A 25 -14.42 -0.58 -0.34
N VAL A 26 -13.19 -0.73 0.11
CA VAL A 26 -12.26 0.37 0.33
C VAL A 26 -11.01 0.13 -0.47
N THR A 27 -10.67 1.05 -1.37
CA THR A 27 -9.38 1.00 -2.08
C THR A 27 -8.37 1.88 -1.37
N VAL A 28 -7.26 1.28 -0.97
CA VAL A 28 -6.13 1.95 -0.37
C VAL A 28 -4.96 1.91 -1.34
N ARG A 29 -4.37 3.08 -1.59
CA ARG A 29 -3.08 3.23 -2.27
C ARG A 29 -1.97 3.21 -1.23
N PHE A 30 -1.07 2.26 -1.36
CA PHE A 30 0.20 2.22 -0.65
C PHE A 30 1.28 2.76 -1.57
N ALA A 31 2.03 3.76 -1.12
CA ALA A 31 3.17 4.29 -1.84
C ALA A 31 4.42 4.22 -0.97
N SER A 32 5.52 3.77 -1.56
CA SER A 32 6.83 3.71 -0.93
C SER A 32 7.87 4.38 -1.82
N PHE A 33 8.76 5.18 -1.25
CA PHE A 33 9.79 5.91 -2.00
C PHE A 33 10.94 6.30 -1.07
N ASP A 34 12.13 6.53 -1.62
CA ASP A 34 13.20 7.23 -0.91
C ASP A 34 13.02 8.74 -1.05
N SER A 35 13.10 9.45 0.07
CA SER A 35 12.88 10.89 0.14
C SER A 35 13.88 11.75 -0.63
N ASP A 36 15.09 11.24 -0.88
CA ASP A 36 16.13 11.93 -1.65
C ASP A 36 16.02 11.62 -3.15
N GLU A 37 15.32 10.54 -3.54
CA GLU A 37 15.24 10.03 -4.91
C GLU A 37 13.81 9.60 -5.32
N PHE A 38 12.82 10.46 -5.05
CA PHE A 38 11.39 10.16 -5.26
C PHE A 38 11.07 9.61 -6.66
N ASP A 39 11.43 10.34 -7.72
CA ASP A 39 11.05 9.98 -9.10
C ASP A 39 11.60 8.63 -9.54
N ARG A 40 12.75 8.21 -9.01
CA ARG A 40 13.39 6.94 -9.35
C ARG A 40 12.85 5.78 -8.52
N THR A 41 12.39 6.04 -7.31
CA THR A 41 12.11 5.01 -6.29
C THR A 41 10.63 4.84 -5.97
N LEU A 42 9.74 5.68 -6.50
CA LEU A 42 8.31 5.57 -6.26
C LEU A 42 7.78 4.20 -6.70
N MET A 43 7.24 3.47 -5.73
CA MET A 43 6.52 2.22 -5.92
C MET A 43 5.12 2.36 -5.36
N GLU A 44 4.12 2.02 -6.16
CA GLU A 44 2.72 2.13 -5.80
C GLU A 44 2.02 0.78 -5.88
N GLU A 45 1.19 0.50 -4.90
CA GLU A 45 0.37 -0.70 -4.83
C GLU A 45 -1.04 -0.35 -4.38
N PHE A 46 -2.03 -0.76 -5.17
CA PHE A 46 -3.44 -0.57 -4.87
C PHE A 46 -4.04 -1.85 -4.30
N ARG A 47 -4.76 -1.74 -3.19
CA ARG A 47 -5.44 -2.87 -2.56
C ARG A 47 -6.88 -2.53 -2.26
N VAL A 48 -7.75 -3.48 -2.59
CA VAL A 48 -9.17 -3.42 -2.29
C VAL A 48 -9.41 -4.28 -1.06
N PHE A 49 -9.98 -3.69 -0.01
CA PHE A 49 -10.46 -4.40 1.16
C PHE A 49 -11.98 -4.51 1.07
N ASN A 50 -12.49 -5.72 1.22
CA ASN A 50 -13.93 -5.98 1.21
C ASN A 50 -14.46 -5.91 2.64
N LEU A 51 -15.50 -5.13 2.85
CA LEU A 51 -16.20 -5.08 4.12
C LEU A 51 -17.29 -6.17 4.14
N GLN A 52 -17.44 -6.83 5.28
CA GLN A 52 -18.54 -7.77 5.50
C GLN A 52 -19.87 -7.02 5.64
N THR A 53 -20.63 -6.95 4.56
CA THR A 53 -21.92 -6.24 4.48
C THR A 53 -23.14 -7.15 4.66
N ASP A 54 -22.96 -8.48 4.77
CA ASP A 54 -24.07 -9.43 4.83
C ASP A 54 -24.96 -9.19 6.07
N GLY A 55 -26.28 -9.08 5.82
CA GLY A 55 -27.29 -8.89 6.86
C GLY A 55 -27.27 -7.52 7.56
N ARG A 56 -26.44 -6.59 7.10
CA ARG A 56 -26.29 -5.26 7.72
C ARG A 56 -27.29 -4.25 7.15
N THR A 57 -27.75 -3.36 8.02
CA THR A 57 -28.72 -2.29 7.73
C THR A 57 -28.25 -0.96 8.32
N SER A 58 -28.88 0.16 7.95
CA SER A 58 -28.60 1.48 8.54
C SER A 58 -28.83 1.57 10.06
N SER A 59 -29.55 0.61 10.66
CA SER A 59 -29.77 0.51 12.11
C SER A 59 -28.79 -0.44 12.79
N SER A 60 -27.86 -1.06 12.04
CA SER A 60 -26.82 -1.91 12.60
C SER A 60 -25.74 -1.02 13.23
N ASP A 61 -25.29 -1.38 14.43
CA ASP A 61 -24.19 -0.68 15.09
C ASP A 61 -22.93 -0.65 14.20
N GLY A 62 -22.28 0.51 14.11
CA GLY A 62 -21.06 0.70 13.32
C GLY A 62 -21.28 1.23 11.90
N TRP A 63 -22.51 1.59 11.51
CA TRP A 63 -22.79 2.24 10.23
C TRP A 63 -22.97 3.73 10.38
N ILE A 64 -22.01 4.46 9.82
CA ILE A 64 -21.93 5.91 9.86
C ILE A 64 -22.45 6.45 8.53
N ALA A 65 -23.26 7.51 8.56
CA ALA A 65 -23.72 8.18 7.34
C ALA A 65 -22.50 8.58 6.49
N TYR A 66 -22.61 8.50 5.16
CA TYR A 66 -21.48 8.80 4.27
C TYR A 66 -20.84 10.17 4.56
N THR A 67 -21.64 11.16 4.96
CA THR A 67 -21.20 12.52 5.33
C THR A 67 -20.37 12.58 6.60
N ASP A 68 -20.48 11.59 7.47
CA ASP A 68 -19.82 11.51 8.77
C ASP A 68 -18.59 10.57 8.72
N LEU A 69 -18.28 9.99 7.55
CA LEU A 69 -17.12 9.13 7.37
C LEU A 69 -15.82 9.92 7.49
N THR A 70 -14.94 9.42 8.34
CA THR A 70 -13.56 9.89 8.43
C THR A 70 -12.60 8.80 7.95
N GLU A 71 -11.41 9.18 7.50
CA GLU A 71 -10.37 8.21 7.12
C GLU A 71 -10.05 7.25 8.28
N GLN A 72 -9.99 7.76 9.51
CA GLN A 72 -9.74 6.94 10.69
C GLN A 72 -10.82 5.88 10.90
N THR A 73 -12.11 6.26 10.80
CA THR A 73 -13.23 5.31 10.89
C THR A 73 -13.09 4.19 9.87
N ILE A 74 -12.74 4.52 8.64
CA ILE A 74 -12.62 3.52 7.57
C ILE A 74 -11.42 2.61 7.85
N LEU A 75 -10.27 3.16 8.26
CA LEU A 75 -9.09 2.36 8.62
C LEU A 75 -9.37 1.42 9.80
N ASP A 76 -10.17 1.85 10.78
CA ASP A 76 -10.58 1.02 11.91
C ASP A 76 -11.45 -0.16 11.45
N TRP A 77 -12.30 0.01 10.43
CA TRP A 77 -13.06 -1.08 9.82
C TRP A 77 -12.19 -2.11 9.11
N LEU A 78 -11.11 -1.68 8.46
CA LEU A 78 -10.19 -2.61 7.79
C LEU A 78 -9.37 -3.44 8.79
N GLY A 79 -9.18 -2.91 10.00
CA GLY A 79 -8.62 -3.62 11.15
C GLY A 79 -7.26 -4.27 10.88
N SER A 80 -7.15 -5.56 11.25
CA SER A 80 -5.89 -6.31 11.18
C SER A 80 -5.44 -6.59 9.75
N GLU A 81 -6.37 -6.75 8.80
CA GLU A 81 -6.04 -7.02 7.40
C GLU A 81 -5.27 -5.85 6.79
N TYR A 82 -5.71 -4.61 7.05
CA TYR A 82 -4.99 -3.41 6.64
C TYR A 82 -3.58 -3.34 7.24
N THR A 83 -3.45 -3.66 8.53
CA THR A 83 -2.16 -3.64 9.22
C THR A 83 -1.18 -4.66 8.60
N VAL A 84 -1.64 -5.89 8.35
CA VAL A 84 -0.84 -6.95 7.72
C VAL A 84 -0.40 -6.55 6.32
N MET A 85 -1.32 -6.03 5.51
CA MET A 85 -1.03 -5.60 4.14
C MET A 85 -0.05 -4.42 4.12
N LYS A 86 -0.24 -3.42 5.00
CA LYS A 86 0.65 -2.28 5.13
C LYS A 86 2.08 -2.71 5.44
N THR A 87 2.26 -3.60 6.42
CA THR A 87 3.58 -4.11 6.80
C THR A 87 4.23 -4.86 5.64
N ARG A 88 3.51 -5.82 5.05
CA ARG A 88 4.03 -6.64 3.94
C ARG A 88 4.47 -5.79 2.75
N ILE A 89 3.65 -4.83 2.34
CA ILE A 89 3.98 -3.94 1.21
C ILE A 89 5.20 -3.09 1.55
N SER A 90 5.24 -2.53 2.77
CA SER A 90 6.37 -1.70 3.22
C SER A 90 7.69 -2.48 3.20
N GLU A 91 7.70 -3.73 3.66
CA GLU A 91 8.89 -4.60 3.64
C GLU A 91 9.37 -4.90 2.22
N VAL A 92 8.46 -5.31 1.33
CA VAL A 92 8.79 -5.65 -0.07
C VAL A 92 9.29 -4.42 -0.82
N CYS A 93 8.62 -3.28 -0.69
CA CYS A 93 9.04 -2.04 -1.33
C CYS A 93 10.37 -1.54 -0.76
N THR A 94 10.58 -1.63 0.55
CA THR A 94 11.87 -1.29 1.19
C THR A 94 13.01 -2.08 0.57
N GLN A 95 12.86 -3.40 0.47
CA GLN A 95 13.88 -4.25 -0.13
C GLN A 95 14.17 -3.85 -1.58
N ARG A 96 13.13 -3.65 -2.39
CA ARG A 96 13.30 -3.27 -3.80
C ARG A 96 13.95 -1.90 -3.97
N ILE A 97 13.60 -0.92 -3.14
CA ILE A 97 14.23 0.41 -3.18
C ILE A 97 15.71 0.28 -2.79
N ASN A 98 16.03 -0.49 -1.75
CA ASN A 98 17.43 -0.75 -1.38
C ASN A 98 18.20 -1.47 -2.50
N ASP A 99 17.61 -2.45 -3.17
CA ASP A 99 18.26 -3.13 -4.30
C ASP A 99 18.47 -2.19 -5.49
N LEU A 100 17.63 -1.16 -5.65
CA LEU A 100 17.76 -0.16 -6.69
C LEU A 100 18.84 0.89 -6.36
N LEU A 101 18.87 1.38 -5.12
CA LEU A 101 19.81 2.42 -4.67
C LEU A 101 21.20 1.84 -4.38
N THR A 102 21.24 0.63 -3.85
CA THR A 102 22.46 -0.10 -3.48
C THR A 102 22.41 -1.52 -4.05
N PRO A 103 22.60 -1.66 -5.38
CA PRO A 103 22.53 -2.96 -6.02
C PRO A 103 23.53 -3.94 -5.39
N PRO A 104 23.14 -5.21 -5.19
CA PRO A 104 24.06 -6.20 -4.68
C PRO A 104 25.26 -6.33 -5.62
N ALA A 105 26.44 -6.56 -5.03
CA ALA A 105 27.65 -6.77 -5.81
C ALA A 105 27.42 -7.90 -6.83
N PRO A 106 27.86 -7.73 -8.09
CA PRO A 106 27.69 -8.76 -9.10
C PRO A 106 28.40 -10.05 -8.65
N ALA A 107 27.73 -11.19 -8.85
CA ALA A 107 28.23 -12.49 -8.41
C ALA A 107 29.61 -12.84 -9.01
N THR A 108 29.90 -12.29 -10.19
CA THR A 108 31.20 -12.43 -10.85
C THR A 108 31.61 -11.08 -11.42
N ILE A 109 32.92 -10.82 -11.35
CA ILE A 109 33.55 -9.69 -12.04
C ILE A 109 34.60 -10.25 -12.98
N SER A 110 34.56 -9.82 -14.25
CA SER A 110 35.65 -10.10 -15.17
C SER A 110 36.78 -9.12 -14.88
N LYS A 111 38.00 -9.64 -14.73
CA LYS A 111 39.22 -8.83 -14.63
C LYS A 111 40.09 -9.15 -15.83
N GLU A 112 40.69 -8.12 -16.42
CA GLU A 112 41.76 -8.35 -17.39
C GLU A 112 42.92 -9.10 -16.73
N ARG A 113 43.61 -9.93 -17.52
CA ARG A 113 44.79 -10.65 -17.02
C ARG A 113 45.83 -9.59 -16.59
N PRO A 114 46.46 -9.73 -15.41
CA PRO A 114 47.37 -8.70 -14.89
C PRO A 114 48.69 -8.59 -15.66
N TRP A 115 48.89 -9.40 -16.70
CA TRP A 115 50.00 -9.29 -17.63
C TRP A 115 49.46 -9.03 -19.04
N THR A 116 49.90 -7.93 -19.65
CA THR A 116 49.85 -7.76 -21.11
C THR A 116 50.72 -8.86 -21.73
N GLN A 117 50.14 -9.69 -22.61
CA GLN A 117 50.94 -10.57 -23.46
C GLN A 117 51.78 -9.71 -24.40
N GLU A 118 53.10 -9.89 -24.34
CA GLU A 118 54.06 -9.44 -25.36
C GLU A 118 53.74 -10.04 -26.73
#